data_AF-A0A5Q3H722-F1
#
_entry.id   AF-A0A5Q3H722-F1
#
_cell.length_a   1.000
_cell.length_b   1.000
_cell.length_c   1.000
_cell.angle_alpha   90.00
_cell.angle_beta   90.00
_cell.angle_gamma   90.00
#
_symmetry.space_group_name_H-M   'P 1'
#
loop_
_entity.id
_entity.type
_entity.pdbx_description
1 polymer ?
#
loop_
_entity_poly.entity_id
_entity_poly.type
_entity_poly.pdbx_seq_one_letter_code
_entity_poly.pdbx_strand_id
1 'polypeptide(L)'
;MEFKQMVETLAALPAGEQRQWLLAALGVFAAMALVLMAERSYFKNTRRTGSWVAFRLASVLLAPLTIAAVLVPSLAVSGMEALAVFYAALFIAVPLLWFGGHLLVGRLLRPALTGSECMTLCITGIGILAIPATAFMYAQFPLEQAARNLADQRRKGPDSTPLAHTVSPLRRFAMPGAGVVFAQSLTAPRGVRLERVDVRRNGPWYDTKGTTHALFCSQGDDLHLMWSAGEPAPQLRLHWVQPSGLRAKGEFFADPATAPADTPEFSIAFRPDGFDPVVPIPRVRTYLDILQRDGTIYTDMLNPLQPGETLQDDCLMQGYKRVRWPDEGVVQKVYVTFRLPVGAEALRGVIVRGEGK
;
A
#
# COMPACT_ATOMS: atom_id res chain seq x y z
N MET A 1 1.91 -12.50 -16.14
CA MET A 1 2.74 -11.33 -15.75
C MET A 1 4.21 -11.70 -15.76
N GLU A 2 5.09 -10.89 -16.37
CA GLU A 2 6.55 -11.15 -16.36
C GLU A 2 7.15 -10.90 -14.96
N PHE A 3 8.23 -11.62 -14.61
CA PHE A 3 8.89 -11.45 -13.30
C PHE A 3 9.31 -10.00 -13.02
N LYS A 4 9.82 -9.30 -14.04
CA LYS A 4 10.16 -7.89 -13.95
C LYS A 4 8.95 -7.03 -13.55
N GLN A 5 7.80 -7.26 -14.18
CA GLN A 5 6.56 -6.54 -13.88
C GLN A 5 6.07 -6.83 -12.45
N MET A 6 6.27 -8.03 -11.92
CA MET A 6 5.96 -8.34 -10.51
C MET A 6 6.82 -7.52 -9.56
N VAL A 7 8.13 -7.48 -9.77
CA VAL A 7 9.07 -6.74 -8.92
C VAL A 7 8.77 -5.24 -8.96
N GLU A 8 8.50 -4.69 -10.15
CA GLU A 8 8.11 -3.29 -10.32
C GLU A 8 6.78 -2.97 -9.64
N THR A 9 5.79 -3.85 -9.76
CA THR A 9 4.49 -3.71 -9.07
C THR A 9 4.68 -3.71 -7.56
N LEU A 10 5.47 -4.65 -7.04
CA LEU A 10 5.74 -4.77 -5.61
C LEU A 10 6.45 -3.51 -5.07
N ALA A 11 7.44 -2.99 -5.81
CA ALA A 11 8.16 -1.78 -5.44
C ALA A 11 7.27 -0.52 -5.46
N ALA A 12 6.20 -0.52 -6.25
CA ALA A 12 5.25 0.58 -6.36
C ALA A 12 4.12 0.53 -5.31
N LEU A 13 3.97 -0.57 -4.55
CA LEU A 13 2.98 -0.67 -3.50
C LEU A 13 3.31 0.22 -2.29
N PRO A 14 2.32 0.60 -1.46
CA PRO A 14 2.58 1.24 -0.17
C PRO A 14 3.49 0.39 0.73
N ALA A 15 4.32 1.03 1.56
CA ALA A 15 5.31 0.34 2.40
C ALA A 15 4.70 -0.73 3.35
N GLY A 16 3.47 -0.50 3.83
CA GLY A 16 2.74 -1.47 4.65
C GLY A 16 2.41 -2.76 3.88
N GLU A 17 1.98 -2.64 2.63
CA GLU A 17 1.70 -3.77 1.75
C GLU A 17 3.00 -4.48 1.33
N GLN A 18 4.05 -3.72 1.02
CA GLN A 18 5.38 -4.31 0.75
C GLN A 18 5.86 -5.18 1.91
N ARG A 19 5.70 -4.71 3.16
CA ARG A 19 6.05 -5.48 4.36
C ARG A 19 5.25 -6.78 4.46
N GLN A 20 3.95 -6.77 4.15
CA GLN A 20 3.13 -7.98 4.17
C GLN A 20 3.61 -9.01 3.14
N TRP A 21 3.95 -8.57 1.93
CA TRP A 21 4.52 -9.44 0.90
C TRP A 21 5.89 -10.00 1.30
N LEU A 22 6.75 -9.19 1.94
CA LEU A 22 8.03 -9.67 2.47
C LEU A 22 7.83 -10.72 3.57
N LEU A 23 6.87 -10.51 4.49
CA LEU A 23 6.54 -11.49 5.51
C LEU A 23 5.99 -12.79 4.91
N ALA A 24 5.16 -12.69 3.86
CA ALA A 24 4.66 -13.85 3.14
C ALA A 24 5.80 -14.64 2.47
N ALA A 25 6.74 -13.94 1.82
CA ALA A 25 7.93 -14.55 1.23
C ALA A 25 8.81 -15.23 2.29
N LEU A 26 9.02 -14.60 3.45
CA LEU A 26 9.72 -15.21 4.58
C LEU A 26 8.98 -16.45 5.08
N GLY A 27 7.65 -16.43 5.14
CA GLY A 27 6.82 -17.59 5.48
C GLY A 27 7.03 -18.78 4.54
N VAL A 28 7.16 -18.52 3.24
CA VAL A 28 7.47 -19.54 2.22
C VAL A 28 8.84 -20.20 2.50
N PHE A 29 9.88 -19.40 2.73
CA PHE A 29 11.21 -19.92 3.08
C PHE A 29 11.21 -20.67 4.41
N ALA A 30 10.48 -20.17 5.41
CA ALA A 30 10.34 -20.82 6.70
C ALA A 30 9.67 -22.19 6.58
N ALA A 31 8.61 -22.32 5.76
CA ALA A 31 7.96 -23.61 5.50
C ALA A 31 8.93 -24.62 4.86
N MET A 32 9.69 -24.20 3.85
CA MET A 32 10.72 -25.06 3.22
C MET A 32 11.80 -25.47 4.23
N ALA A 33 12.28 -24.53 5.05
CA ALA A 33 13.28 -24.78 6.07
C ALA A 33 12.78 -25.78 7.13
N LEU A 34 11.52 -25.69 7.56
CA LEU A 34 10.94 -26.62 8.51
C LEU A 34 10.91 -28.06 7.99
N VAL A 35 10.58 -28.27 6.71
CA VAL A 35 10.63 -29.61 6.09
C VAL A 35 12.06 -30.14 6.09
N LEU A 36 13.04 -29.33 5.66
CA LEU A 36 14.45 -29.71 5.65
C LEU A 36 15.00 -29.98 7.07
N MET A 37 14.57 -29.21 8.06
CA MET A 37 14.96 -29.40 9.46
C MET A 37 14.38 -30.70 10.05
N ALA A 38 13.13 -31.04 9.73
CA ALA A 38 12.51 -32.29 10.14
C ALA A 38 13.27 -33.50 9.57
N GLU A 39 13.59 -33.47 8.27
CA GLU A 39 14.39 -34.51 7.64
C GLU A 39 15.79 -34.62 8.23
N ARG A 40 16.49 -33.49 8.36
CA ARG A 40 17.83 -33.45 8.94
C ARG A 40 17.84 -34.04 10.34
N SER A 41 16.80 -33.77 11.14
CA SER A 41 16.68 -34.30 12.51
C SER A 41 16.52 -35.82 12.51
N TYR A 42 15.69 -36.36 11.62
CA TYR A 42 15.57 -37.81 11.41
C TYR A 42 16.91 -38.46 11.05
N PHE A 43 17.63 -37.92 10.06
CA PHE A 43 18.92 -38.47 9.61
C PHE A 43 20.08 -38.20 10.57
N LYS A 44 19.98 -37.18 11.43
CA LYS A 44 20.91 -36.96 12.54
C LYS A 44 20.79 -38.07 13.58
N ASN A 45 19.55 -38.44 13.95
CA ASN A 45 19.29 -39.49 14.93
C ASN A 45 19.79 -40.87 14.44
N THR A 46 19.79 -41.10 13.13
CA THR A 46 20.32 -42.35 12.53
C THR A 46 21.79 -42.28 12.15
N ARG A 47 22.51 -41.18 12.47
CA ARG A 47 23.94 -40.93 12.11
C ARG A 47 24.22 -40.95 10.60
N ARG A 48 23.27 -40.54 9.78
CA ARG A 48 23.34 -40.55 8.29
C ARG A 48 23.18 -39.16 7.66
N THR A 49 23.52 -38.10 8.39
CA THR A 49 23.40 -36.72 7.91
C THR A 49 24.21 -36.47 6.63
N GLY A 50 25.38 -37.10 6.47
CA GLY A 50 26.19 -36.97 5.25
C GLY A 50 25.47 -37.51 4.01
N SER A 51 24.86 -38.70 4.10
CA SER A 51 24.04 -39.27 3.03
C SER A 51 22.83 -38.39 2.73
N TRP A 52 22.16 -37.83 3.74
CA TRP A 52 21.04 -36.90 3.53
C TRP A 52 21.46 -35.63 2.76
N VAL A 53 22.58 -35.00 3.13
CA VAL A 53 23.09 -33.80 2.42
C VAL A 53 23.41 -34.15 0.96
N ALA A 54 24.16 -35.24 0.73
CA ALA A 54 24.53 -35.66 -0.61
C ALA A 54 23.30 -36.00 -1.48
N PHE A 55 22.29 -36.65 -0.89
CA PHE A 55 21.02 -36.91 -1.57
C PHE A 55 20.31 -35.62 -1.95
N ARG A 56 20.23 -34.62 -1.05
CA ARG A 56 19.58 -33.33 -1.34
C ARG A 56 20.33 -32.52 -2.40
N LEU A 57 21.66 -32.55 -2.40
CA LEU A 57 22.46 -31.95 -3.47
C LEU A 57 22.17 -32.63 -4.82
N ALA A 58 22.07 -33.96 -4.84
CA ALA A 58 21.66 -34.68 -6.04
C ALA A 58 20.22 -34.32 -6.47
N SER A 59 19.28 -34.14 -5.52
CA SER A 59 17.92 -33.68 -5.83
C SER A 59 17.90 -32.32 -6.52
N VAL A 60 18.78 -31.39 -6.11
CA VAL A 60 18.90 -30.06 -6.73
C VAL A 60 19.37 -30.17 -8.19
N LEU A 61 20.17 -31.18 -8.54
CA LEU A 61 20.60 -31.43 -9.92
C LEU A 61 19.56 -32.22 -10.72
N LEU A 62 18.88 -33.18 -10.09
CA LEU A 62 17.85 -33.98 -10.73
C LEU A 62 16.61 -33.15 -11.06
N ALA A 63 16.22 -32.18 -10.22
CA ALA A 63 15.06 -31.32 -10.46
C ALA A 63 15.10 -30.59 -11.82
N PRO A 64 16.14 -29.79 -12.17
CA PRO A 64 16.20 -29.13 -13.47
C PRO A 64 16.33 -30.12 -14.62
N LEU A 65 17.01 -31.26 -14.43
CA LEU A 65 17.10 -32.31 -15.44
C LEU A 65 15.72 -32.91 -15.74
N THR A 66 14.93 -33.23 -14.71
CA THR A 66 13.57 -33.73 -14.84
C THR A 66 12.65 -32.71 -15.51
N ILE A 67 12.78 -31.42 -15.15
CA ILE A 67 12.03 -30.33 -15.79
C ILE A 67 12.41 -30.20 -17.28
N ALA A 68 13.72 -30.20 -17.59
CA ALA A 68 14.21 -30.10 -18.95
C ALA A 68 13.77 -31.27 -19.84
N ALA A 69 13.74 -32.49 -19.29
CA ALA A 69 13.28 -33.68 -19.99
C ALA A 69 11.79 -33.60 -20.41
N VAL A 70 10.99 -32.78 -19.74
CA VAL A 70 9.61 -32.49 -20.14
C VAL A 70 9.55 -31.30 -21.08
N LEU A 71 10.14 -30.17 -20.67
CA LEU A 71 9.93 -28.91 -21.38
C LEU A 71 10.65 -28.88 -22.73
N VAL A 72 11.90 -29.34 -22.82
CA VAL A 72 12.69 -29.21 -24.06
C VAL A 72 12.05 -29.98 -25.22
N PRO A 73 11.65 -31.26 -25.07
CA PRO A 73 10.98 -31.97 -26.16
C PRO A 73 9.61 -31.37 -26.52
N SER A 74 8.82 -30.96 -25.52
CA SER A 74 7.51 -30.38 -25.76
C SER A 74 7.58 -29.03 -26.48
N LEU A 75 8.58 -28.21 -26.17
CA LEU A 75 8.79 -26.91 -26.82
C LEU A 75 9.36 -27.04 -28.25
N ALA A 76 9.92 -28.21 -28.59
CA ALA A 76 10.46 -28.49 -29.93
C ALA A 76 9.38 -28.91 -30.94
N VAL A 77 8.15 -29.17 -30.48
CA VAL A 77 7.03 -29.64 -31.30
C VAL A 77 5.88 -28.63 -31.20
N SER A 78 5.10 -28.47 -32.28
CA SER A 78 3.99 -27.51 -32.34
C SER A 78 2.62 -28.18 -32.40
N GLY A 79 1.58 -27.50 -31.92
CA GLY A 79 0.19 -27.98 -32.03
C GLY A 79 -0.14 -29.10 -31.04
N MET A 80 -1.08 -29.97 -31.41
CA MET A 80 -1.58 -31.05 -30.54
C MET A 80 -0.51 -32.10 -30.20
N GLU A 81 0.49 -32.26 -31.06
CA GLU A 81 1.61 -33.19 -30.83
C GLU A 81 2.48 -32.76 -29.65
N ALA A 82 2.64 -31.44 -29.43
CA ALA A 82 3.37 -30.91 -28.28
C ALA A 82 2.76 -31.37 -26.95
N LEU A 83 1.42 -31.40 -26.90
CA LEU A 83 0.68 -31.87 -25.73
C LEU A 83 0.83 -33.39 -25.52
N ALA A 84 0.82 -34.18 -26.61
CA ALA A 84 1.06 -35.62 -26.54
C ALA A 84 2.48 -35.94 -26.02
N VAL A 85 3.49 -35.24 -26.56
CA VAL A 85 4.89 -35.36 -26.10
C VAL A 85 5.02 -34.93 -24.64
N PHE A 86 4.35 -33.84 -24.26
CA PHE A 86 4.32 -33.38 -22.86
C PHE A 86 3.77 -34.44 -21.92
N TYR A 87 2.61 -35.04 -22.23
CA TYR A 87 2.04 -36.10 -21.39
C TYR A 87 2.91 -37.35 -21.36
N ALA A 88 3.48 -37.76 -22.49
CA ALA A 88 4.40 -38.90 -22.53
C ALA A 88 5.63 -38.65 -21.64
N ALA A 89 6.25 -37.47 -21.74
CA ALA A 89 7.36 -37.09 -20.88
C ALA A 89 6.95 -37.01 -19.40
N LEU A 90 5.79 -36.43 -19.11
CA LEU A 90 5.28 -36.26 -17.74
C LEU A 90 4.96 -37.59 -17.06
N PHE A 91 4.37 -38.56 -17.77
CA PHE A 91 3.96 -39.83 -17.18
C PHE A 91 5.00 -40.94 -17.27
N ILE A 92 6.00 -40.81 -18.15
CA ILE A 92 7.03 -41.84 -18.36
C ILE A 92 8.41 -41.32 -17.95
N ALA A 93 8.89 -40.23 -18.57
CA ALA A 93 10.24 -39.74 -18.33
C ALA A 93 10.41 -39.15 -16.92
N VAL A 94 9.44 -38.37 -16.43
CA VAL A 94 9.51 -37.76 -15.10
C VAL A 94 9.61 -38.79 -13.99
N PRO A 95 8.72 -39.82 -13.89
CA PRO A 95 8.85 -40.81 -12.83
C PRO A 95 10.17 -41.58 -12.88
N LEU A 96 10.65 -41.93 -14.09
CA LEU A 96 11.92 -42.63 -14.27
C LEU A 96 13.11 -41.78 -13.83
N LEU A 97 13.17 -40.52 -14.25
CA LEU A 97 14.28 -39.63 -13.89
C LEU A 97 14.24 -39.24 -12.42
N TRP A 98 13.07 -38.87 -11.91
CA TRP A 98 12.92 -38.42 -10.53
C TRP A 98 13.07 -39.60 -9.56
N PHE A 99 12.16 -40.57 -9.57
CA PHE A 99 12.20 -41.66 -8.59
C PHE A 99 13.35 -42.63 -8.86
N GLY A 100 13.58 -42.99 -10.14
CA GLY A 100 14.68 -43.89 -10.51
C GLY A 100 16.05 -43.29 -10.22
N GLY A 101 16.25 -42.00 -10.55
CA GLY A 101 17.50 -41.28 -10.25
C GLY A 101 17.77 -41.20 -8.75
N HIS A 102 16.77 -40.85 -7.94
CA HIS A 102 16.91 -40.80 -6.49
C HIS A 102 17.14 -42.17 -5.85
N LEU A 103 16.51 -43.24 -6.34
CA LEU A 103 16.78 -44.61 -5.88
C LEU A 103 18.21 -45.04 -6.20
N LEU A 104 18.72 -44.70 -7.39
CA LEU A 104 20.09 -44.96 -7.79
C LEU A 104 21.07 -44.21 -6.88
N VAL A 105 20.88 -42.89 -6.70
CA VAL A 105 21.69 -42.07 -5.80
C VAL A 105 21.68 -42.65 -4.39
N GLY A 106 20.50 -42.94 -3.84
CA GLY A 106 20.35 -43.49 -2.49
C GLY A 106 21.14 -44.79 -2.25
N ARG A 107 21.22 -45.66 -3.26
CA ARG A 107 22.02 -46.89 -3.24
C ARG A 107 23.52 -46.65 -3.33
N LEU A 108 23.95 -45.60 -4.03
CA LEU A 108 25.37 -45.26 -4.21
C LEU A 108 25.98 -44.52 -3.01
N LEU A 109 25.16 -43.95 -2.13
CA LEU A 109 25.61 -43.27 -0.92
C LEU A 109 26.20 -44.23 0.11
N ARG A 110 27.12 -43.72 0.93
CA ARG A 110 27.73 -44.46 2.04
C ARG A 110 27.57 -43.67 3.34
N PRO A 111 26.78 -44.17 4.31
CA PRO A 111 25.94 -45.37 4.24
C PRO A 111 24.75 -45.23 3.28
N ALA A 112 24.32 -46.36 2.70
CA ALA A 112 23.22 -46.40 1.75
C ALA A 112 21.87 -46.11 2.43
N LEU A 113 20.97 -45.50 1.66
CA LEU A 113 19.59 -45.24 2.09
C LEU A 113 18.69 -46.41 1.70
N THR A 114 17.68 -46.70 2.53
CA THR A 114 16.68 -47.73 2.20
C THR A 114 15.74 -47.24 1.11
N GLY A 115 15.02 -48.16 0.46
CA GLY A 115 14.03 -47.80 -0.56
C GLY A 115 12.91 -46.90 -0.01
N SER A 116 12.47 -47.14 1.23
CA SER A 116 11.46 -46.28 1.89
C SER A 116 12.01 -44.89 2.20
N GLU A 117 13.25 -44.77 2.67
CA GLU A 117 13.91 -43.49 2.91
C GLU A 117 14.06 -42.68 1.62
N CYS A 118 14.46 -43.33 0.53
CA CYS A 118 14.55 -42.70 -0.78
C CYS A 118 13.17 -42.20 -1.23
N MET A 119 12.13 -43.03 -1.11
CA MET A 119 10.77 -42.66 -1.48
C MET A 119 10.26 -41.47 -0.67
N THR A 120 10.45 -41.48 0.65
CA THR A 120 10.08 -40.35 1.52
C THR A 120 10.80 -39.08 1.08
N LEU A 121 12.12 -39.14 0.86
CA LEU A 121 12.89 -37.96 0.42
C LEU A 121 12.53 -37.46 -0.98
N CYS A 122 12.09 -38.35 -1.88
CA CYS A 122 11.54 -37.98 -3.19
C CYS A 122 10.24 -37.19 -3.03
N ILE A 123 9.31 -37.71 -2.21
CA ILE A 123 7.99 -37.09 -1.98
C ILE A 123 8.17 -35.74 -1.29
N THR A 124 8.98 -35.66 -0.24
CA THR A 124 9.24 -34.39 0.43
C THR A 124 10.04 -33.44 -0.46
N GLY A 125 10.89 -33.94 -1.36
CA GLY A 125 11.54 -33.14 -2.40
C GLY A 125 10.53 -32.47 -3.34
N ILE A 126 9.53 -33.23 -3.82
CA ILE A 126 8.42 -32.66 -4.60
C ILE A 126 7.64 -31.66 -3.75
N GLY A 127 7.36 -31.97 -2.48
CA GLY A 127 6.69 -31.06 -1.56
C GLY A 127 7.44 -29.72 -1.41
N ILE A 128 8.75 -29.75 -1.21
CA ILE A 128 9.60 -28.56 -1.11
C ILE A 128 9.53 -27.72 -2.39
N LEU A 129 9.51 -28.35 -3.57
CA LEU A 129 9.36 -27.65 -4.86
C LEU A 129 7.93 -27.10 -5.08
N ALA A 130 6.92 -27.79 -4.55
CA ALA A 130 5.53 -27.38 -4.65
C ALA A 130 5.20 -26.15 -3.79
N ILE A 131 5.89 -25.92 -2.67
CA ILE A 131 5.67 -24.76 -1.80
C ILE A 131 5.84 -23.43 -2.58
N PRO A 132 6.99 -23.11 -3.20
CA PRO A 132 7.16 -21.85 -3.93
C PRO A 132 6.25 -21.76 -5.17
N ALA A 133 6.00 -22.88 -5.85
CA ALA A 133 5.08 -22.90 -6.99
C ALA A 133 3.65 -22.55 -6.58
N THR A 134 3.17 -23.11 -5.46
CA THR A 134 1.84 -22.84 -4.92
C THR A 134 1.74 -21.39 -4.43
N ALA A 135 2.77 -20.90 -3.73
CA ALA A 135 2.84 -19.51 -3.30
C ALA A 135 2.77 -18.54 -4.49
N PHE A 136 3.48 -18.84 -5.58
CA PHE A 136 3.41 -18.07 -6.82
C PHE A 136 1.99 -18.05 -7.41
N MET A 137 1.32 -19.20 -7.48
CA MET A 137 -0.05 -19.28 -8.00
C MET A 137 -1.05 -18.47 -7.16
N TYR A 138 -0.90 -18.46 -5.84
CA TYR A 138 -1.72 -17.60 -4.96
C TYR A 138 -1.37 -16.12 -5.09
N ALA A 139 -0.11 -15.78 -5.38
CA ALA A 139 0.34 -14.40 -5.53
C ALA A 139 -0.09 -13.76 -6.85
N GLN A 140 -0.29 -14.55 -7.92
CA GLN A 140 -0.50 -14.00 -9.27
C GLN A 140 -1.70 -13.04 -9.35
N PHE A 141 -2.85 -13.43 -8.82
CA PHE A 141 -4.09 -12.68 -8.99
C PHE A 141 -4.09 -11.39 -8.17
N PRO A 142 -3.71 -11.40 -6.87
CA PRO A 142 -3.55 -10.18 -6.09
C PRO A 142 -2.54 -9.21 -6.70
N LEU A 143 -1.40 -9.70 -7.22
CA LEU A 143 -0.40 -8.85 -7.84
C LEU A 143 -0.86 -8.26 -9.18
N GLU A 144 -1.56 -9.03 -10.01
CA GLU A 144 -2.15 -8.50 -11.24
C GLU A 144 -3.25 -7.47 -10.96
N GLN A 145 -4.05 -7.70 -9.92
CA GLN A 145 -5.04 -6.72 -9.47
C GLN A 145 -4.36 -5.45 -8.95
N ALA A 146 -3.29 -5.57 -8.16
CA ALA A 146 -2.49 -4.44 -7.71
C ALA A 146 -1.88 -3.67 -8.90
N ALA A 147 -1.33 -4.37 -9.89
CA ALA A 147 -0.77 -3.75 -11.10
C ALA A 147 -1.84 -2.98 -11.89
N ARG A 148 -3.03 -3.57 -12.06
CA ARG A 148 -4.18 -2.89 -12.70
C ARG A 148 -4.61 -1.66 -11.92
N ASN A 149 -4.72 -1.76 -10.59
CA ASN A 149 -5.06 -0.63 -9.74
C ASN A 149 -4.03 0.50 -9.88
N LEU A 150 -2.74 0.19 -9.80
CA LEU A 150 -1.67 1.19 -9.96
C LEU A 150 -1.70 1.85 -11.35
N ALA A 151 -2.00 1.10 -12.41
CA ALA A 151 -2.16 1.64 -13.75
C ALA A 151 -3.39 2.56 -13.87
N ASP A 152 -4.52 2.15 -13.30
CA ASP A 152 -5.77 2.92 -13.29
C ASP A 152 -5.69 4.18 -12.44
N GLN A 153 -4.87 4.18 -11.38
CA GLN A 153 -4.62 5.35 -10.55
C GLN A 153 -3.86 6.45 -11.29
N ARG A 154 -3.18 6.14 -12.41
CA ARG A 154 -2.38 7.11 -13.19
C ARG A 154 -3.10 7.64 -14.43
N ARG A 155 -4.24 7.06 -14.83
CA ARG A 155 -4.95 7.43 -16.06
C ARG A 155 -6.25 8.15 -15.75
N LYS A 156 -6.34 9.41 -16.22
CA LYS A 156 -7.59 10.16 -16.18
C LYS A 156 -8.59 9.54 -17.16
N GLY A 157 -9.88 9.56 -16.83
CA GLY A 157 -10.94 9.08 -17.70
C GLY A 157 -11.00 9.84 -19.05
N PRO A 158 -11.54 9.24 -20.11
CA PRO A 158 -11.58 9.85 -21.45
C PRO A 158 -12.39 11.15 -21.50
N ASP A 159 -13.40 11.30 -20.63
CA ASP A 159 -14.21 12.52 -20.51
C ASP A 159 -13.61 13.58 -19.56
N SER A 160 -12.40 13.36 -19.07
CA SER A 160 -11.75 14.25 -18.11
C SER A 160 -11.22 15.48 -18.83
N THR A 161 -11.88 16.63 -18.63
CA THR A 161 -11.40 17.90 -19.16
C THR A 161 -10.28 18.46 -18.27
N PRO A 162 -9.35 19.29 -18.81
CA PRO A 162 -8.39 20.02 -18.00
C PRO A 162 -9.09 20.81 -16.89
N LEU A 163 -8.52 20.78 -15.68
CA LEU A 163 -9.09 21.49 -14.54
C LEU A 163 -9.09 23.00 -14.82
N ALA A 164 -10.20 23.66 -14.50
CA ALA A 164 -10.24 25.12 -14.46
C ALA A 164 -9.46 25.67 -13.25
N HIS A 165 -9.43 24.92 -12.14
CA HIS A 165 -8.67 25.26 -10.95
C HIS A 165 -7.17 25.29 -11.23
N THR A 166 -6.50 26.32 -10.71
CA THR A 166 -5.04 26.40 -10.71
C THR A 166 -4.50 25.49 -9.60
N VAL A 167 -3.70 24.51 -9.99
CA VAL A 167 -3.06 23.58 -9.06
C VAL A 167 -1.78 24.23 -8.51
N SER A 168 -1.77 24.50 -7.21
CA SER A 168 -0.57 25.01 -6.52
C SER A 168 0.52 23.93 -6.45
N PRO A 169 1.81 24.32 -6.35
CA PRO A 169 2.88 23.37 -6.12
C PRO A 169 2.60 22.52 -4.88
N LEU A 170 2.91 21.22 -4.98
CA LEU A 170 2.80 20.31 -3.87
C LEU A 170 3.82 20.69 -2.79
N ARG A 171 3.36 20.88 -1.55
CA ARG A 171 4.24 21.17 -0.40
C ARG A 171 4.36 19.96 0.50
N ARG A 172 5.55 19.75 1.02
CA ARG A 172 5.90 18.66 1.94
C ARG A 172 6.31 19.24 3.28
N PHE A 173 5.86 18.62 4.38
CA PHE A 173 6.21 19.03 5.73
C PHE A 173 6.55 17.83 6.62
N ALA A 174 7.44 18.03 7.58
CA ALA A 174 7.64 17.11 8.69
C ALA A 174 6.65 17.45 9.80
N MET A 175 5.84 16.49 10.22
CA MET A 175 4.88 16.64 11.32
C MET A 175 5.27 15.70 12.49
N PRO A 176 5.59 16.24 13.67
CA PRO A 176 5.92 15.43 14.84
C PRO A 176 4.80 14.44 15.16
N GLY A 177 5.09 13.13 15.22
CA GLY A 177 4.09 12.07 15.49
C GLY A 177 3.31 11.56 14.27
N ALA A 178 3.31 12.27 13.14
CA ALA A 178 2.67 11.84 11.90
C ALA A 178 3.62 11.65 10.70
N GLY A 179 4.91 11.96 10.89
CA GLY A 179 5.92 11.82 9.84
C GLY A 179 5.76 12.85 8.74
N VAL A 180 5.97 12.43 7.49
CA VAL A 180 5.83 13.33 6.33
C VAL A 180 4.37 13.52 5.99
N VAL A 181 3.96 14.78 5.82
CA VAL A 181 2.63 15.17 5.34
C VAL A 181 2.74 16.04 4.10
N PHE A 182 1.73 15.93 3.25
CA PHE A 182 1.62 16.68 2.01
C PHE A 182 0.43 17.63 2.09
N ALA A 183 0.58 18.80 1.49
CA ALA A 183 -0.49 19.77 1.33
C ALA A 183 -0.46 20.40 -0.05
N GLN A 184 -1.64 20.59 -0.63
CA GLN A 184 -1.79 21.17 -1.96
C GLN A 184 -3.12 21.91 -2.07
N SER A 185 -3.15 23.00 -2.84
CA SER A 185 -4.36 23.80 -3.03
C SER A 185 -4.73 23.86 -4.50
N LEU A 186 -6.03 23.78 -4.78
CA LEU A 186 -6.64 23.94 -6.09
C LEU A 186 -7.52 25.19 -6.00
N THR A 187 -7.08 26.27 -6.63
CA THR A 187 -7.74 27.57 -6.54
C THR A 187 -8.61 27.82 -7.77
N ALA A 188 -9.89 28.09 -7.56
CA ALA A 188 -10.83 28.41 -8.62
C ALA A 188 -10.52 29.80 -9.20
N PRO A 189 -10.44 29.96 -10.53
CA PRO A 189 -10.40 31.29 -11.12
C PRO A 189 -11.76 31.99 -10.95
N ARG A 190 -11.77 33.31 -11.06
CA ARG A 190 -13.00 34.10 -10.92
C ARG A 190 -14.11 33.63 -11.87
N GLY A 191 -15.32 33.49 -11.33
CA GLY A 191 -16.51 33.09 -12.10
C GLY A 191 -16.63 31.59 -12.36
N VAL A 192 -15.67 30.77 -11.92
CA VAL A 192 -15.83 29.31 -11.85
C VAL A 192 -16.47 28.95 -10.53
N ARG A 193 -17.53 28.13 -10.58
CA ARG A 193 -18.24 27.66 -9.40
C ARG A 193 -18.14 26.14 -9.28
N LEU A 194 -17.60 25.66 -8.16
CA LEU A 194 -17.52 24.24 -7.85
C LEU A 194 -18.92 23.72 -7.48
N GLU A 195 -19.40 22.69 -8.18
CA GLU A 195 -20.71 22.08 -7.88
C GLU A 195 -20.58 20.81 -7.05
N ARG A 196 -19.53 20.02 -7.30
CA ARG A 196 -19.34 18.72 -6.67
C ARG A 196 -17.89 18.26 -6.75
N VAL A 197 -17.48 17.51 -5.74
CA VAL A 197 -16.26 16.72 -5.75
C VAL A 197 -16.66 15.25 -5.61
N ASP A 198 -16.06 14.37 -6.41
CA ASP A 198 -16.08 12.94 -6.15
C ASP A 198 -14.67 12.51 -5.72
N VAL A 199 -14.58 11.55 -4.80
CA VAL A 199 -13.31 10.97 -4.35
C VAL A 199 -13.23 9.51 -4.77
N ARG A 200 -12.04 9.08 -5.20
CA ARG A 200 -11.74 7.68 -5.44
C ARG A 200 -10.83 7.14 -4.34
N ARG A 201 -11.32 6.17 -3.56
CA ARG A 201 -10.51 5.37 -2.61
C ARG A 201 -10.62 3.91 -3.02
N ASN A 202 -9.63 3.40 -3.78
CA ASN A 202 -9.55 2.00 -4.20
C ASN A 202 -10.85 1.44 -4.79
N GLY A 203 -11.26 1.90 -5.97
CA GLY A 203 -12.47 1.38 -6.63
C GLY A 203 -13.25 2.46 -7.38
N PRO A 204 -14.59 2.57 -7.22
CA PRO A 204 -15.39 3.56 -7.92
C PRO A 204 -15.21 4.99 -7.38
N TRP A 205 -15.82 5.95 -8.07
CA TRP A 205 -15.93 7.33 -7.64
C TRP A 205 -17.10 7.49 -6.66
N TYR A 206 -16.86 8.18 -5.56
CA TYR A 206 -17.86 8.43 -4.51
C TYR A 206 -18.15 9.93 -4.39
N ASP A 207 -19.43 10.30 -4.50
CA ASP A 207 -19.90 11.68 -4.32
C ASP A 207 -19.70 12.12 -2.86
N THR A 208 -19.11 13.30 -2.68
CA THR A 208 -18.77 13.84 -1.36
C THR A 208 -19.69 14.98 -0.91
N LYS A 209 -20.75 15.28 -1.67
CA LYS A 209 -21.65 16.40 -1.36
C LYS A 209 -22.32 16.23 0.02
N GLY A 210 -22.31 17.30 0.82
CA GLY A 210 -23.00 17.36 2.11
C GLY A 210 -22.35 16.51 3.22
N THR A 211 -21.14 16.00 3.00
CA THR A 211 -20.37 15.26 4.01
C THR A 211 -19.04 15.97 4.27
N THR A 212 -18.43 15.75 5.42
CA THR A 212 -17.11 16.29 5.74
C THR A 212 -16.00 15.29 5.36
N HIS A 213 -14.84 15.78 4.94
CA HIS A 213 -13.80 14.94 4.31
C HIS A 213 -12.44 15.11 4.95
N ALA A 214 -11.75 13.99 5.15
CA ALA A 214 -10.39 14.03 5.66
C ALA A 214 -9.38 14.45 4.57
N LEU A 215 -9.59 14.06 3.31
CA LEU A 215 -8.57 14.28 2.26
C LEU A 215 -8.49 15.73 1.78
N PHE A 216 -9.60 16.46 1.85
CA PHE A 216 -9.70 17.84 1.41
C PHE A 216 -10.71 18.59 2.28
N CYS A 217 -10.61 19.91 2.27
CA CYS A 217 -11.64 20.84 2.73
C CYS A 217 -11.87 21.90 1.65
N SER A 218 -12.99 22.61 1.72
CA SER A 218 -13.33 23.69 0.80
C SER A 218 -13.31 25.04 1.49
N GLN A 219 -13.01 26.07 0.69
CA GLN A 219 -13.18 27.47 1.04
C GLN A 219 -13.82 28.16 -0.16
N GLY A 220 -15.14 28.33 -0.13
CA GLY A 220 -15.92 28.67 -1.31
C GLY A 220 -15.73 27.66 -2.44
N ASP A 221 -15.19 28.12 -3.57
CA ASP A 221 -14.94 27.29 -4.76
C ASP A 221 -13.52 26.67 -4.79
N ASP A 222 -12.68 27.00 -3.81
CA ASP A 222 -11.32 26.47 -3.66
C ASP A 222 -11.33 25.14 -2.90
N LEU A 223 -10.35 24.29 -3.21
CA LEU A 223 -10.11 23.04 -2.49
C LEU A 223 -8.70 23.00 -1.92
N HIS A 224 -8.58 22.58 -0.67
CA HIS A 224 -7.30 22.41 0.00
C HIS A 224 -7.15 20.97 0.49
N LEU A 225 -6.10 20.29 0.04
CA LEU A 225 -5.83 18.89 0.33
C LEU A 225 -4.76 18.77 1.39
N MET A 226 -4.92 17.75 2.25
CA MET A 226 -3.91 17.36 3.23
C MET A 226 -3.96 15.85 3.49
N TRP A 227 -2.81 15.19 3.37
CA TRP A 227 -2.68 13.75 3.60
C TRP A 227 -1.30 13.39 4.13
N SER A 228 -1.19 12.26 4.83
CA SER A 228 0.10 11.71 5.25
C SER A 228 0.75 10.93 4.12
N ALA A 229 2.08 10.84 4.09
CA ALA A 229 2.80 9.93 3.21
C ALA A 229 2.42 8.44 3.41
N GLY A 230 1.81 8.10 4.55
CA GLY A 230 1.24 6.77 4.80
C GLY A 230 -0.18 6.57 4.24
N GLU A 231 -0.85 7.63 3.79
CA GLU A 231 -2.17 7.55 3.14
C GLU A 231 -2.01 7.51 1.61
N PRO A 232 -2.93 6.85 0.88
CA PRO A 232 -2.96 6.94 -0.58
C PRO A 232 -3.08 8.40 -1.04
N ALA A 233 -2.35 8.75 -2.11
CA ALA A 233 -2.42 10.08 -2.70
C ALA A 233 -3.86 10.41 -3.16
N PRO A 234 -4.38 11.62 -2.87
CA PRO A 234 -5.75 11.97 -3.22
C PRO A 234 -6.05 11.87 -4.72
N GLN A 235 -7.21 11.30 -5.03
CA GLN A 235 -7.78 11.27 -6.36
C GLN A 235 -9.16 11.90 -6.31
N LEU A 236 -9.29 13.04 -6.96
CA LEU A 236 -10.51 13.84 -6.99
C LEU A 236 -11.05 13.94 -8.41
N ARG A 237 -12.36 14.02 -8.54
CA ARG A 237 -13.04 14.45 -9.75
C ARG A 237 -13.86 15.66 -9.41
N LEU A 238 -13.51 16.80 -9.99
CA LEU A 238 -14.20 18.06 -9.77
C LEU A 238 -15.25 18.22 -10.85
N HIS A 239 -16.44 18.69 -10.46
CA HIS A 239 -17.50 19.14 -11.35
C HIS A 239 -17.74 20.62 -11.09
N TRP A 240 -17.66 21.45 -12.11
CA TRP A 240 -17.78 22.91 -11.97
C TRP A 240 -18.59 23.52 -13.10
N VAL A 241 -19.10 24.73 -12.84
CA VAL A 241 -19.70 25.61 -13.84
C VAL A 241 -18.67 26.66 -14.24
N GLN A 242 -18.45 26.81 -15.53
CA GLN A 242 -17.59 27.85 -16.11
C GLN A 242 -18.28 29.22 -16.07
N PRO A 243 -17.55 30.33 -16.24
CA PRO A 243 -18.15 31.66 -16.36
C PRO A 243 -19.21 31.77 -17.48
N SER A 244 -19.11 30.93 -18.51
CA SER A 244 -20.06 30.81 -19.62
C SER A 244 -21.37 30.11 -19.25
N GLY A 245 -21.49 29.54 -18.05
CA GLY A 245 -22.61 28.71 -17.63
C GLY A 245 -22.49 27.22 -18.03
N LEU A 246 -21.47 26.85 -18.81
CA LEU A 246 -21.24 25.46 -19.19
C LEU A 246 -20.72 24.63 -18.02
N ARG A 247 -21.26 23.42 -17.87
CA ARG A 247 -20.78 22.43 -16.90
C ARG A 247 -19.61 21.64 -17.47
N ALA A 248 -18.59 21.45 -16.66
CA ALA A 248 -17.42 20.63 -16.99
C ALA A 248 -17.05 19.72 -15.81
N LYS A 249 -16.33 18.65 -16.13
CA LYS A 249 -15.78 17.72 -15.15
C LYS A 249 -14.33 17.40 -15.50
N GLY A 250 -13.50 17.22 -14.48
CA GLY A 250 -12.08 16.96 -14.64
C GLY A 250 -11.51 16.22 -13.45
N GLU A 251 -10.52 15.38 -13.71
CA GLU A 251 -9.89 14.54 -12.70
C GLU A 251 -8.54 15.11 -12.28
N PHE A 252 -8.30 15.10 -10.98
CA PHE A 252 -7.09 15.53 -10.31
C PHE A 252 -6.49 14.35 -9.55
N PHE A 253 -5.26 13.98 -9.89
CA PHE A 253 -4.48 12.98 -9.15
C PHE A 253 -3.26 13.68 -8.58
N ALA A 254 -3.14 13.69 -7.25
CA ALA A 254 -1.96 14.19 -6.60
C ALA A 254 -0.78 13.25 -6.87
N ASP A 255 0.38 13.80 -7.23
CA ASP A 255 1.61 13.04 -7.42
C ASP A 255 2.65 13.46 -6.38
N PRO A 256 2.85 12.67 -5.31
CA PRO A 256 3.87 12.92 -4.29
C PRO A 256 5.29 13.08 -4.86
N ALA A 257 5.59 12.48 -6.03
CA ALA A 257 6.91 12.59 -6.65
C ALA A 257 7.24 14.01 -7.15
N THR A 258 6.22 14.86 -7.31
CA THR A 258 6.39 16.26 -7.72
C THR A 258 6.71 17.21 -6.56
N ALA A 259 6.65 16.74 -5.32
CA ALA A 259 6.99 17.55 -4.16
C ALA A 259 8.49 17.89 -4.13
N PRO A 260 8.87 19.13 -3.78
CA PRO A 260 10.26 19.46 -3.48
C PRO A 260 10.83 18.56 -2.38
N ALA A 261 12.15 18.32 -2.43
CA ALA A 261 12.85 17.50 -1.43
C ALA A 261 12.87 18.16 -0.03
N ASP A 262 12.80 19.49 0.01
CA ASP A 262 12.74 20.25 1.26
C ASP A 262 11.51 19.86 2.09
N THR A 263 11.72 19.65 3.38
CA THR A 263 10.72 19.14 4.32
C THR A 263 10.75 19.97 5.61
N PRO A 264 10.31 21.24 5.56
CA PRO A 264 10.22 22.08 6.76
C PRO A 264 9.25 21.48 7.78
N GLU A 265 9.42 21.84 9.04
CA GLU A 265 8.49 21.44 10.09
C GLU A 265 7.11 22.07 9.87
N PHE A 266 6.06 21.29 10.08
CA PHE A 266 4.69 21.78 10.07
C PHE A 266 4.43 22.59 11.33
N SER A 267 4.00 23.85 11.18
CA SER A 267 3.77 24.76 12.30
C SER A 267 2.35 25.32 12.32
N ILE A 268 1.92 25.68 13.52
CA ILE A 268 0.68 26.42 13.78
C ILE A 268 1.02 27.57 14.72
N ALA A 269 0.72 28.81 14.33
CA ALA A 269 0.84 29.95 15.22
C ALA A 269 -0.43 30.06 16.07
N PHE A 270 -0.28 30.18 17.39
CA PHE A 270 -1.41 30.26 18.30
C PHE A 270 -1.74 31.71 18.64
N ARG A 271 -3.03 32.03 18.68
CA ARG A 271 -3.58 33.31 19.13
C ARG A 271 -4.51 33.08 20.33
N PRO A 272 -4.89 34.14 21.07
CA PRO A 272 -5.90 33.99 22.12
C PRO A 272 -7.25 33.50 21.60
N ASP A 273 -7.68 33.99 20.42
CA ASP A 273 -8.99 33.71 19.81
C ASP A 273 -8.98 32.56 18.79
N GLY A 274 -7.85 31.90 18.57
CA GLY A 274 -7.73 30.83 17.57
C GLY A 274 -6.29 30.51 17.20
N PHE A 275 -6.05 30.16 15.94
CA PHE A 275 -4.72 29.77 15.46
C PHE A 275 -4.59 29.92 13.94
N ASP A 276 -3.35 29.86 13.46
CA ASP A 276 -2.98 30.07 12.06
C ASP A 276 -2.08 28.91 11.60
N PRO A 277 -2.63 27.89 10.93
CA PRO A 277 -1.82 26.82 10.40
C PRO A 277 -1.02 27.29 9.18
N VAL A 278 0.19 26.73 8.98
CA VAL A 278 1.07 27.09 7.84
C VAL A 278 0.44 26.78 6.48
N VAL A 279 -0.52 25.86 6.45
CA VAL A 279 -1.37 25.50 5.30
C VAL A 279 -2.77 25.13 5.81
N PRO A 280 -3.81 25.21 4.98
CA PRO A 280 -5.16 24.82 5.37
C PRO A 280 -5.25 23.37 5.83
N ILE A 281 -6.03 23.11 6.88
CA ILE A 281 -6.23 21.77 7.45
C ILE A 281 -7.71 21.38 7.31
N PRO A 282 -8.01 20.19 6.78
CA PRO A 282 -9.37 19.65 6.86
C PRO A 282 -9.81 19.48 8.31
N ARG A 283 -10.88 20.17 8.68
CA ARG A 283 -11.42 20.22 10.05
C ARG A 283 -11.58 18.86 10.71
N VAL A 284 -12.07 17.85 9.99
CA VAL A 284 -12.31 16.51 10.54
C VAL A 284 -11.05 15.75 10.93
N ARG A 285 -9.86 16.24 10.52
CA ARG A 285 -8.60 15.72 11.01
C ARG A 285 -8.20 16.32 12.35
N THR A 286 -8.90 17.37 12.79
CA THR A 286 -8.40 18.24 13.85
C THR A 286 -9.17 18.09 15.15
N TYR A 287 -8.41 17.92 16.23
CA TYR A 287 -8.91 18.00 17.60
C TYR A 287 -8.15 19.11 18.33
N LEU A 288 -8.82 19.79 19.26
CA LEU A 288 -8.22 20.85 20.06
C LEU A 288 -8.21 20.45 21.52
N ASP A 289 -7.11 20.74 22.23
CA ASP A 289 -7.17 20.86 23.68
C ASP A 289 -7.26 22.34 24.04
N ILE A 290 -8.30 22.69 24.80
CA ILE A 290 -8.62 24.05 25.23
C ILE A 290 -8.43 24.12 26.75
N LEU A 291 -7.63 25.09 27.21
CA LEU A 291 -7.50 25.41 28.62
C LEU A 291 -8.66 26.30 29.05
N GLN A 292 -9.55 25.73 29.84
CA GLN A 292 -10.71 26.42 30.41
C GLN A 292 -10.28 27.37 31.53
N ARG A 293 -11.16 28.32 31.89
CA ARG A 293 -10.89 29.32 32.93
C ARG A 293 -10.67 28.73 34.32
N ASP A 294 -11.21 27.54 34.58
CA ASP A 294 -11.05 26.80 35.84
C ASP A 294 -9.75 26.00 35.91
N GLY A 295 -8.90 26.08 34.87
CA GLY A 295 -7.62 25.38 34.78
C GLY A 295 -7.70 23.96 34.21
N THR A 296 -8.90 23.47 33.85
CA THR A 296 -9.06 22.15 33.24
C THR A 296 -8.81 22.17 31.72
N ILE A 297 -8.46 21.00 31.16
CA ILE A 297 -8.31 20.83 29.71
C ILE A 297 -9.56 20.13 29.15
N TYR A 298 -10.19 20.78 28.18
CA TYR A 298 -11.30 20.23 27.42
C TYR A 298 -10.84 19.88 25.99
N THR A 299 -11.08 18.65 25.55
CA THR A 299 -10.78 18.23 24.18
C THR A 299 -12.01 18.41 23.29
N ASP A 300 -11.91 19.27 22.29
CA ASP A 300 -12.95 19.53 21.29
C ASP A 300 -12.64 18.80 19.98
N MET A 301 -13.60 18.02 19.50
CA MET A 301 -13.58 17.50 18.13
C MET A 301 -14.34 18.53 17.31
N LEU A 302 -13.69 19.18 16.33
CA LEU A 302 -14.26 20.31 15.57
C LEU A 302 -15.45 19.96 14.64
N ASN A 303 -16.22 18.93 15.00
CA ASN A 303 -17.46 18.48 14.41
C ASN A 303 -18.47 18.24 15.56
N PRO A 304 -19.54 19.04 15.68
CA PRO A 304 -20.19 19.85 14.63
C PRO A 304 -19.52 21.19 14.29
N LEU A 305 -20.01 21.83 13.23
CA LEU A 305 -19.63 23.19 12.80
C LEU A 305 -19.96 24.23 13.89
N GLN A 306 -19.15 25.29 13.98
CA GLN A 306 -19.44 26.45 14.83
C GLN A 306 -20.52 27.34 14.17
N PRO A 307 -21.19 28.20 14.94
CA PRO A 307 -22.10 29.19 14.37
C PRO A 307 -21.42 30.05 13.28
N GLY A 308 -22.05 30.16 12.11
CA GLY A 308 -21.55 30.91 10.97
C GLY A 308 -20.65 30.12 10.00
N GLU A 309 -20.31 28.88 10.33
CA GLU A 309 -19.55 28.00 9.43
C GLU A 309 -20.49 27.13 8.58
N THR A 310 -20.03 26.77 7.38
CA THR A 310 -20.78 25.92 6.46
C THR A 310 -19.90 24.75 5.98
N LEU A 311 -20.53 23.71 5.42
CA LEU A 311 -19.77 22.64 4.76
C LEU A 311 -19.07 23.09 3.47
N GLN A 312 -19.33 24.32 2.99
CA GLN A 312 -18.61 24.92 1.85
C GLN A 312 -17.36 25.69 2.32
N ASP A 313 -17.23 25.97 3.62
CA ASP A 313 -16.10 26.67 4.24
C ASP A 313 -15.60 25.87 5.46
N ASP A 314 -15.25 24.60 5.23
CA ASP A 314 -14.90 23.65 6.28
C ASP A 314 -13.38 23.55 6.54
N CYS A 315 -12.58 24.39 5.87
CA CYS A 315 -11.15 24.51 6.11
C CYS A 315 -10.81 25.27 7.40
N LEU A 316 -9.80 24.78 8.12
CA LEU A 316 -9.10 25.55 9.14
C LEU A 316 -7.98 26.34 8.45
N MET A 317 -8.30 27.58 8.10
CA MET A 317 -7.40 28.50 7.38
C MET A 317 -6.51 29.30 8.34
N GLN A 318 -5.50 29.98 7.78
CA GLN A 318 -4.92 31.13 8.48
C GLN A 318 -6.03 32.11 8.82
N GLY A 319 -6.00 32.63 10.05
CA GLY A 319 -7.05 33.45 10.58
C GLY A 319 -8.17 32.69 11.28
N TYR A 320 -8.14 31.35 11.38
CA TYR A 320 -9.20 30.56 12.05
C TYR A 320 -9.46 31.03 13.48
N LYS A 321 -10.74 31.28 13.79
CA LYS A 321 -11.20 31.78 15.10
C LYS A 321 -12.21 30.84 15.74
N ARG A 322 -12.13 30.74 17.06
CA ARG A 322 -13.13 30.12 17.92
C ARG A 322 -14.19 31.15 18.26
N VAL A 323 -15.44 30.96 17.82
CA VAL A 323 -16.51 31.95 18.03
C VAL A 323 -16.80 32.17 19.51
N ARG A 324 -16.73 31.11 20.32
CA ARG A 324 -16.96 31.15 21.77
C ARG A 324 -15.67 31.15 22.59
N TRP A 325 -14.55 31.58 22.00
CA TRP A 325 -13.26 31.64 22.72
C TRP A 325 -13.32 32.39 24.07
N PRO A 326 -14.13 33.46 24.26
CA PRO A 326 -14.18 34.13 25.55
C PRO A 326 -14.66 33.19 26.66
N ASP A 327 -15.60 32.30 26.35
CA ASP A 327 -16.24 31.40 27.32
C ASP A 327 -15.50 30.06 27.46
N GLU A 328 -14.92 29.57 26.37
CA GLU A 328 -14.26 28.26 26.32
C GLU A 328 -12.82 28.29 26.82
N GLY A 329 -12.15 29.44 26.68
CA GLY A 329 -10.75 29.60 27.00
C GLY A 329 -9.83 29.46 25.79
N VAL A 330 -8.54 29.25 26.05
CA VAL A 330 -7.49 29.38 25.04
C VAL A 330 -7.07 28.01 24.50
N VAL A 331 -6.87 27.91 23.19
CA VAL A 331 -6.33 26.68 22.57
C VAL A 331 -4.88 26.47 23.03
N GLN A 332 -4.58 25.29 23.56
CA GLN A 332 -3.26 24.87 24.02
C GLN A 332 -2.59 23.87 23.08
N LYS A 333 -3.38 22.96 22.48
CA LYS A 333 -2.85 21.98 21.53
C LYS A 333 -3.78 21.82 20.35
N VAL A 334 -3.18 21.57 19.19
CA VAL A 334 -3.87 21.15 17.97
C VAL A 334 -3.35 19.76 17.60
N TYR A 335 -4.26 18.81 17.52
CA TYR A 335 -4.00 17.47 17.04
C TYR A 335 -4.43 17.36 15.58
N VAL A 336 -3.56 16.85 14.70
CA VAL A 336 -3.91 16.55 13.31
C VAL A 336 -3.79 15.04 13.08
N THR A 337 -4.91 14.40 12.73
CA THR A 337 -5.01 12.93 12.68
C THR A 337 -5.12 12.42 11.25
N PHE A 338 -4.36 11.37 10.94
CA PHE A 338 -4.37 10.67 9.65
C PHE A 338 -4.76 9.21 9.84
N ARG A 339 -5.73 8.75 9.05
CA ARG A 339 -6.27 7.40 9.17
C ARG A 339 -5.62 6.54 8.10
N LEU A 340 -4.71 5.68 8.53
CA LEU A 340 -4.06 4.71 7.67
C LEU A 340 -5.07 3.64 7.17
N PRO A 341 -4.75 2.93 6.08
CA PRO A 341 -5.53 1.78 5.63
C PRO A 341 -5.70 0.71 6.72
N VAL A 342 -6.73 -0.14 6.56
CA VAL A 342 -7.26 -1.10 7.54
C VAL A 342 -6.18 -1.79 8.40
N GLY A 343 -6.33 -1.69 9.73
CA GLY A 343 -5.54 -2.43 10.72
C GLY A 343 -4.34 -1.69 11.32
N ALA A 344 -4.01 -0.48 10.84
CA ALA A 344 -2.96 0.36 11.41
C ALA A 344 -3.54 1.45 12.34
N GLU A 345 -2.80 1.78 13.40
CA GLU A 345 -3.15 2.91 14.27
C GLU A 345 -3.13 4.23 13.50
N ALA A 346 -4.04 5.14 13.86
CA ALA A 346 -4.06 6.47 13.26
C ALA A 346 -2.77 7.23 13.64
N LEU A 347 -2.15 7.87 12.64
CA LEU A 347 -1.04 8.78 12.89
C LEU A 347 -1.58 10.09 13.46
N ARG A 348 -0.92 10.64 14.46
CA ARG A 348 -1.37 11.86 15.13
C ARG A 348 -0.22 12.84 15.30
N GLY A 349 -0.34 13.96 14.60
CA GLY A 349 0.48 15.14 14.82
C GLY A 349 0.01 15.91 16.04
N VAL A 350 0.93 16.35 16.90
CA VAL A 350 0.61 17.21 18.05
C VAL A 350 1.42 18.49 17.95
N ILE A 351 0.74 19.62 17.83
CA ILE A 351 1.36 20.94 17.88
C ILE A 351 0.90 21.61 19.17
N VAL A 352 1.87 21.98 20.00
CA VAL A 352 1.64 22.58 21.32
C VAL A 352 1.90 24.08 21.21
N ARG A 353 1.06 24.87 21.88
CA ARG A 353 1.30 26.29 22.08
C ARG A 353 2.60 26.45 22.86
N GLY A 354 3.59 27.10 22.24
CA GLY A 354 4.80 27.48 22.97
C GLY A 354 4.44 28.37 24.16
N GLU A 355 4.99 28.08 25.33
CA GLU A 355 4.96 29.04 26.44
C GLU A 355 5.63 30.32 25.93
N GLY A 356 4.86 31.41 25.87
CA GLY A 356 5.42 32.71 25.50
C GLY A 356 6.58 33.02 26.44
N LYS A 357 7.74 33.35 25.86
CA LYS A 357 8.78 34.06 26.60
C LYS A 357 8.30 35.46 26.95
#